data_AF-A0A0F9F4F5-F1
#
_entry.id   AF-A0A0F9F4F5-F1
#
_cell.length_a   1.000
_cell.length_b   1.000
_cell.length_c   1.000
_cell.angle_alpha   90.00
_cell.angle_beta   90.00
_cell.angle_gamma   90.00
#
_symmetry.space_group_name_H-M   'P 1'
#
loop_
_entity.id
_entity.type
_entity.pdbx_description
1 polymer ?
#
loop_
_entity_poly.entity_id
_entity_poly.type
_entity_poly.pdbx_seq_one_letter_code
_entity_poly.pdbx_strand_id
1 'polypeptide(L)'
;MTQKPKAKKLLQVAREAWDPEKIVVQYDDVRLKMLSYAILAPNPFNKQPWHLLLKNKNEINLYIDPDRLLPMTDPLHRLIYASQGTFLELLSIAAKEFGYKPTIQLFPEGIDPVEKTGKSPMASIIIAKTKVEKDDLFSQIPLRVTNHRPSKGPPITEEELKILQKSYNNVKNYPMRFITDAEKISKIANLMSEAFKIEVYTERTYAETPKMFRFNANEVATYRDGFSYENMGVTGNVKFFAE
;
A
#
# COMPACT_ATOMS: atom_id res chain seq x y z
N MET A 1 13.16 -13.09 30.56
CA MET A 1 13.84 -13.85 29.48
C MET A 1 12.94 -15.00 28.96
N THR A 2 11.66 -14.77 28.60
CA THR A 2 10.70 -15.87 28.28
C THR A 2 9.55 -15.54 27.30
N GLN A 3 9.55 -14.42 26.57
CA GLN A 3 8.46 -14.12 25.60
C GLN A 3 8.65 -14.69 24.17
N LYS A 4 9.72 -15.47 23.91
CA LYS A 4 10.17 -15.85 22.55
C LYS A 4 9.16 -16.67 21.70
N PRO A 5 8.45 -17.70 22.21
CA PRO A 5 7.61 -18.54 21.34
C PRO A 5 6.27 -17.87 21.01
N LYS A 6 5.67 -17.18 21.98
CA LYS A 6 4.32 -16.61 21.86
C LYS A 6 4.29 -15.39 20.96
N ALA A 7 5.20 -14.43 21.14
CA ALA A 7 5.27 -13.23 20.30
C ALA A 7 5.63 -13.56 18.85
N LYS A 8 6.59 -14.48 18.63
CA LYS A 8 6.96 -14.94 17.28
C LYS A 8 5.78 -15.65 16.59
N LYS A 9 5.05 -16.49 17.31
CA LYS A 9 3.83 -17.14 16.82
C LYS A 9 2.73 -16.13 16.48
N LEU A 10 2.54 -15.09 17.30
CA LEU A 10 1.54 -14.05 17.05
C LEU A 10 1.88 -13.20 15.81
N LEU A 11 3.15 -12.79 15.65
CA LEU A 11 3.58 -12.09 14.44
C LEU A 11 3.45 -12.98 13.20
N GLN A 12 3.75 -14.27 13.32
CA GLN A 12 3.52 -15.22 12.24
C GLN A 12 2.04 -15.27 11.86
N VAL A 13 1.13 -15.46 12.82
CA VAL A 13 -0.32 -15.47 12.58
C VAL A 13 -0.81 -14.16 11.97
N ALA A 14 -0.31 -13.02 12.44
CA ALA A 14 -0.65 -11.71 11.86
C ALA A 14 -0.20 -11.62 10.40
N ARG A 15 1.03 -12.07 10.09
CA ARG A 15 1.57 -12.08 8.72
C ARG A 15 0.84 -13.06 7.80
N GLU A 16 0.47 -14.23 8.31
CA GLU A 16 -0.33 -15.22 7.58
C GLU A 16 -1.71 -14.68 7.19
N ALA A 17 -2.25 -13.71 7.94
CA ALA A 17 -3.49 -13.02 7.56
C ALA A 17 -3.33 -12.13 6.32
N TRP A 18 -2.09 -11.86 5.88
CA TRP A 18 -1.76 -11.18 4.62
C TRP A 18 -1.05 -12.11 3.63
N ASP A 19 -0.98 -13.42 3.89
CA ASP A 19 -0.36 -14.37 2.95
C ASP A 19 -1.39 -14.72 1.86
N PRO A 20 -1.25 -14.17 0.63
CA PRO A 20 -2.27 -14.34 -0.38
C PRO A 20 -2.39 -15.79 -0.82
N GLU A 21 -1.32 -16.59 -0.79
CA GLU A 21 -1.39 -18.01 -1.16
C GLU A 21 -2.24 -18.80 -0.17
N LYS A 22 -2.11 -18.49 1.13
CA LYS A 22 -2.96 -19.08 2.18
C LYS A 22 -4.40 -18.58 2.13
N ILE A 23 -4.63 -17.34 1.69
CA ILE A 23 -5.97 -16.76 1.57
C ILE A 23 -6.69 -17.31 0.34
N VAL A 24 -6.02 -17.40 -0.81
CA VAL A 24 -6.59 -17.84 -2.10
C VAL A 24 -7.17 -19.24 -2.02
N VAL A 25 -6.49 -20.16 -1.34
CA VAL A 25 -6.96 -21.55 -1.18
C VAL A 25 -8.26 -21.66 -0.39
N GLN A 26 -8.66 -20.61 0.32
CA GLN A 26 -9.88 -20.60 1.14
C GLN A 26 -11.13 -20.16 0.36
N TYR A 27 -10.99 -19.64 -0.87
CA TYR A 27 -12.10 -19.05 -1.60
C TYR A 27 -12.25 -19.62 -3.01
N ASP A 28 -13.46 -19.96 -3.41
CA ASP A 28 -13.79 -20.30 -4.80
C ASP A 28 -14.06 -19.05 -5.65
N ASP A 29 -14.53 -17.97 -5.03
CA ASP A 29 -14.82 -16.71 -5.71
C ASP A 29 -13.52 -16.07 -6.21
N VAL A 30 -13.39 -15.95 -7.54
CA VAL A 30 -12.22 -15.37 -8.17
C VAL A 30 -11.97 -13.91 -7.77
N ARG A 31 -13.04 -13.16 -7.43
CA ARG A 31 -12.90 -11.79 -6.92
C ARG A 31 -12.09 -11.80 -5.64
N LEU A 32 -12.40 -12.70 -4.71
CA LEU A 32 -11.69 -12.83 -3.43
C LEU A 32 -10.24 -13.27 -3.63
N LYS A 33 -9.97 -14.14 -4.62
CA LYS A 33 -8.59 -14.52 -4.98
C LYS A 33 -7.78 -13.32 -5.42
N MET A 34 -8.29 -12.51 -6.35
CA MET A 34 -7.61 -11.29 -6.82
C MET A 34 -7.44 -10.26 -5.69
N LEU A 35 -8.48 -10.10 -4.87
CA LEU A 35 -8.47 -9.18 -3.74
C LEU A 35 -7.42 -9.53 -2.68
N SER A 36 -7.14 -10.82 -2.46
CA SER A 36 -6.09 -11.25 -1.53
C SER A 36 -4.69 -10.71 -1.87
N TYR A 37 -4.42 -10.46 -3.16
CA TYR A 37 -3.21 -9.80 -3.62
C TYR A 37 -3.35 -8.28 -3.63
N ALA A 38 -4.53 -7.76 -3.99
CA ALA A 38 -4.79 -6.32 -4.05
C ALA A 38 -4.64 -5.64 -2.67
N ILE A 39 -5.04 -6.31 -1.58
CA ILE A 39 -4.89 -5.78 -0.21
C ILE A 39 -3.43 -5.61 0.24
N LEU A 40 -2.46 -6.14 -0.52
CA LEU A 40 -1.04 -5.91 -0.27
C LEU A 40 -0.54 -4.56 -0.82
N ALA A 41 -1.46 -3.74 -1.34
CA ALA A 41 -1.16 -2.44 -1.88
C ALA A 41 -0.59 -1.48 -0.84
N PRO A 42 0.50 -0.76 -1.16
CA PRO A 42 1.04 0.25 -0.28
C PRO A 42 0.05 1.40 -0.13
N ASN A 43 -0.11 1.87 1.11
CA ASN A 43 -1.03 2.93 1.48
C ASN A 43 -0.49 3.67 2.73
N PRO A 44 -0.86 4.94 2.99
CA PRO A 44 -0.27 5.75 4.05
C PRO A 44 -0.57 5.14 5.42
N PHE A 45 0.45 5.08 6.26
CA PHE A 45 0.39 4.48 7.60
C PHE A 45 -0.13 3.04 7.63
N ASN A 46 -0.17 2.34 6.48
CA ASN A 46 -0.83 1.04 6.34
C ASN A 46 -2.29 1.05 6.86
N LYS A 47 -3.01 2.18 6.67
CA LYS A 47 -4.43 2.35 7.03
C LYS A 47 -5.37 1.41 6.31
N GLN A 48 -4.99 0.92 5.13
CA GLN A 48 -5.77 0.00 4.32
C GLN A 48 -7.20 0.51 4.03
N PRO A 49 -7.35 1.71 3.42
CA PRO A 49 -8.63 2.45 3.37
C PRO A 49 -9.58 1.97 2.28
N TRP A 50 -9.62 0.66 2.00
CA TRP A 50 -10.49 0.07 0.99
C TRP A 50 -11.77 -0.48 1.61
N HIS A 51 -12.91 -0.10 1.04
CA HIS A 51 -14.21 -0.68 1.34
C HIS A 51 -14.79 -1.26 0.06
N LEU A 52 -15.11 -2.55 0.05
CA LEU A 52 -15.45 -3.29 -1.16
C LEU A 52 -16.89 -3.77 -1.11
N LEU A 53 -17.66 -3.42 -2.14
CA LEU A 53 -18.98 -3.99 -2.36
C LEU A 53 -18.90 -4.96 -3.54
N LEU A 54 -19.04 -6.25 -3.25
CA LEU A 54 -19.10 -7.29 -4.27
C LEU A 54 -20.53 -7.37 -4.82
N LYS A 55 -20.72 -6.95 -6.07
CA LYS A 55 -22.01 -6.98 -6.75
C LYS A 55 -22.04 -8.12 -7.76
N ASN A 56 -23.20 -8.76 -7.87
CA ASN A 56 -23.42 -9.85 -8.84
C ASN A 56 -22.32 -10.94 -8.71
N LYS A 57 -21.94 -11.58 -9.82
CA LYS A 57 -20.86 -12.58 -9.85
C LYS A 57 -19.50 -12.02 -10.29
N ASN A 58 -19.45 -10.80 -10.81
CA ASN A 58 -18.26 -10.30 -11.51
C ASN A 58 -18.02 -8.79 -11.36
N GLU A 59 -18.76 -8.09 -10.51
CA GLU A 59 -18.61 -6.65 -10.29
C GLU A 59 -18.08 -6.40 -8.87
N ILE A 60 -17.16 -5.43 -8.77
CA ILE A 60 -16.63 -4.93 -7.51
C ILE A 60 -16.72 -3.40 -7.55
N ASN A 61 -17.44 -2.81 -6.59
CA ASN A 61 -17.35 -1.38 -6.35
C ASN A 61 -16.37 -1.13 -5.21
N LEU A 62 -15.36 -0.29 -5.48
CA LEU A 62 -14.37 0.15 -4.51
C LEU A 62 -14.76 1.53 -3.98
N TYR A 63 -14.90 1.63 -2.67
CA TYR A 63 -15.13 2.85 -1.92
C TYR A 63 -13.91 3.14 -1.05
N ILE A 64 -13.73 4.41 -0.71
CA ILE A 64 -12.82 4.79 0.38
C ILE A 64 -13.54 4.53 1.70
N ASP A 65 -12.87 3.84 2.62
CA ASP A 65 -13.37 3.69 3.98
C ASP A 65 -13.18 5.00 4.77
N PRO A 66 -14.25 5.73 5.14
CA PRO A 66 -14.15 7.00 5.84
C PRO A 66 -13.58 6.86 7.26
N ASP A 67 -13.66 5.68 7.87
CA ASP A 67 -13.11 5.43 9.21
C ASP A 67 -11.59 5.25 9.18
N ARG A 68 -11.01 5.11 7.98
CA ARG A 68 -9.57 4.90 7.76
C ARG A 68 -8.86 6.11 7.15
N LEU A 69 -9.50 7.28 7.16
CA LEU A 69 -8.91 8.55 6.72
C LEU A 69 -7.81 9.07 7.67
N LEU A 70 -7.06 10.06 7.21
CA LEU A 70 -5.99 10.73 7.97
C LEU A 70 -6.26 12.24 7.99
N PRO A 71 -7.31 12.71 8.69
CA PRO A 71 -7.76 14.10 8.60
C PRO A 71 -6.72 15.14 9.02
N MET A 72 -5.71 14.76 9.81
CA MET A 72 -4.68 15.70 10.25
C MET A 72 -3.48 15.73 9.29
N THR A 73 -2.93 14.57 8.96
CA THR A 73 -1.72 14.42 8.12
C THR A 73 -2.01 14.41 6.62
N ASP A 74 -3.24 14.07 6.20
CA ASP A 74 -3.72 14.12 4.82
C ASP A 74 -5.13 14.76 4.74
N PRO A 75 -5.29 16.05 5.08
CA PRO A 75 -6.59 16.71 5.23
C PRO A 75 -7.40 16.80 3.93
N LEU A 76 -6.77 16.57 2.78
CA LEU A 76 -7.40 16.55 1.46
C LEU A 76 -7.51 15.14 0.89
N HIS A 77 -7.17 14.12 1.69
CA HIS A 77 -7.23 12.70 1.38
C HIS A 77 -6.45 12.29 0.12
N ARG A 78 -5.44 13.08 -0.28
CA ARG A 78 -4.70 12.88 -1.53
C ARG A 78 -3.90 11.58 -1.51
N LEU A 79 -3.29 11.26 -0.38
CA LEU A 79 -2.56 10.01 -0.19
C LEU A 79 -3.52 8.82 -0.11
N ILE A 80 -4.69 9.01 0.49
CA ILE A 80 -5.75 8.01 0.49
C ILE A 80 -6.22 7.68 -0.93
N TYR A 81 -6.51 8.69 -1.77
CA TYR A 81 -6.87 8.48 -3.18
C TYR A 81 -5.74 7.81 -3.97
N ALA A 82 -4.49 8.26 -3.79
CA ALA A 82 -3.34 7.63 -4.44
C ALA A 82 -3.21 6.13 -4.09
N SER A 83 -3.57 5.76 -2.85
CA SER A 83 -3.55 4.37 -2.39
C SER A 83 -4.63 3.50 -3.03
N GLN A 84 -5.78 4.07 -3.39
CA GLN A 84 -6.77 3.32 -4.17
C GLN A 84 -6.21 2.98 -5.56
N GLY A 85 -5.40 3.89 -6.14
CA GLY A 85 -4.70 3.62 -7.40
C GLY A 85 -3.71 2.45 -7.30
N THR A 86 -2.94 2.36 -6.21
CA THR A 86 -2.01 1.22 -5.99
C THR A 86 -2.77 -0.08 -5.79
N PHE A 87 -3.91 -0.05 -5.10
CA PHE A 87 -4.81 -1.20 -4.96
C PHE A 87 -5.35 -1.69 -6.31
N LEU A 88 -5.84 -0.78 -7.15
CA LEU A 88 -6.39 -1.10 -8.46
C LEU A 88 -5.32 -1.67 -9.41
N GLU A 89 -4.07 -1.20 -9.32
CA GLU A 89 -2.94 -1.75 -10.08
C GLU A 89 -2.67 -3.20 -9.67
N LEU A 90 -2.55 -3.48 -8.37
CA LEU A 90 -2.32 -4.84 -7.89
C LEU A 90 -3.49 -5.79 -8.21
N LEU A 91 -4.73 -5.30 -8.12
CA LEU A 91 -5.91 -6.04 -8.56
C LEU A 91 -5.82 -6.38 -10.05
N SER A 92 -5.35 -5.44 -10.88
CA SER A 92 -5.21 -5.65 -12.32
C SER A 92 -4.16 -6.69 -12.68
N ILE A 93 -3.01 -6.66 -11.99
CA ILE A 93 -1.94 -7.65 -12.13
C ILE A 93 -2.45 -9.03 -11.68
N ALA A 94 -3.07 -9.11 -10.50
CA ALA A 94 -3.62 -10.36 -9.97
C ALA A 94 -4.74 -10.94 -10.84
N ALA A 95 -5.57 -10.10 -11.45
CA ALA A 95 -6.64 -10.56 -12.31
C ALA A 95 -6.13 -11.34 -13.53
N LYS A 96 -5.03 -10.87 -14.14
CA LYS A 96 -4.39 -11.55 -15.27
C LYS A 96 -3.86 -12.93 -14.90
N GLU A 97 -3.27 -13.07 -13.71
CA GLU A 97 -2.78 -14.35 -13.21
C GLU A 97 -3.88 -15.42 -13.20
N PHE A 98 -5.08 -15.04 -12.79
CA PHE A 98 -6.23 -15.92 -12.70
C PHE A 98 -7.01 -16.05 -14.03
N GLY A 99 -6.55 -15.45 -15.13
CA GLY A 99 -7.19 -15.55 -16.45
C GLY A 99 -8.37 -14.60 -16.65
N TYR A 100 -8.34 -13.43 -16.03
CA TYR A 100 -9.37 -12.40 -16.18
C TYR A 100 -8.77 -11.04 -16.51
N LYS A 101 -9.59 -10.18 -17.09
CA LYS A 101 -9.27 -8.78 -17.33
C LYS A 101 -10.27 -7.90 -16.59
N PRO A 102 -9.82 -7.00 -15.71
CA PRO A 102 -10.69 -6.01 -15.11
C PRO A 102 -10.88 -4.84 -16.07
N THR A 103 -12.12 -4.40 -16.21
CA THR A 103 -12.47 -3.10 -16.79
C THR A 103 -12.77 -2.17 -15.63
N ILE A 104 -11.93 -1.15 -15.45
CA ILE A 104 -12.00 -0.23 -14.31
C ILE A 104 -12.54 1.11 -14.80
N GLN A 105 -13.71 1.49 -14.30
CA GLN A 105 -14.27 2.83 -14.45
C GLN A 105 -13.99 3.61 -13.17
N LEU A 106 -13.15 4.64 -13.25
CA LEU A 106 -12.89 5.54 -12.13
C LEU A 106 -14.02 6.56 -12.00
N PHE A 107 -14.39 6.85 -10.76
CA PHE A 107 -15.38 7.87 -10.36
C PHE A 107 -16.69 7.76 -11.16
N PRO A 108 -17.34 6.59 -11.21
CA PRO A 108 -18.56 6.38 -12.01
C PRO A 108 -19.71 7.32 -11.62
N GLU A 109 -19.71 7.83 -10.39
CA GLU A 109 -20.70 8.77 -9.85
C GLU A 109 -20.09 10.18 -9.61
N GLY A 110 -18.87 10.43 -10.09
CA GLY A 110 -18.11 11.64 -9.82
C GLY A 110 -17.20 11.52 -8.59
N ILE A 111 -16.47 12.61 -8.30
CA ILE A 111 -15.57 12.70 -7.15
C ILE A 111 -16.33 13.32 -5.99
N ASP A 112 -16.32 12.66 -4.83
CA ASP A 112 -16.92 13.22 -3.62
C ASP A 112 -16.19 14.51 -3.20
N PRO A 113 -16.93 15.54 -2.75
CA PRO A 113 -16.35 16.60 -1.93
C PRO A 113 -15.58 16.01 -0.74
N VAL A 114 -14.52 16.69 -0.30
CA VAL A 114 -13.60 16.17 0.74
C VAL A 114 -14.35 15.75 2.01
N GLU A 115 -15.31 16.55 2.46
CA GLU A 115 -16.15 16.33 3.64
C GLU A 115 -17.13 15.15 3.50
N LYS A 116 -17.30 14.61 2.29
CA LYS A 116 -18.14 13.46 1.97
C LYS A 116 -17.33 12.28 1.39
N THR A 117 -16.00 12.28 1.56
CA THR A 117 -15.15 11.22 1.03
C THR A 117 -15.66 9.83 1.47
N GLY A 118 -15.86 8.93 0.49
CA GLY A 118 -16.30 7.56 0.72
C GLY A 118 -17.81 7.35 0.63
N LYS A 119 -18.58 8.37 0.22
CA LYS A 119 -20.03 8.24 -0.02
C LYS A 119 -20.33 7.62 -1.38
N SER A 120 -19.51 7.89 -2.38
CA SER A 120 -19.64 7.37 -3.74
C SER A 120 -18.52 6.36 -4.04
N PRO A 121 -18.73 5.38 -4.92
CA PRO A 121 -17.67 4.47 -5.31
C PRO A 121 -16.59 5.24 -6.06
N MET A 122 -15.34 5.08 -5.62
CA MET A 122 -14.20 5.67 -6.31
C MET A 122 -13.90 4.90 -7.60
N ALA A 123 -14.20 3.59 -7.66
CA ALA A 123 -14.12 2.82 -8.88
C ALA A 123 -15.20 1.74 -8.95
N SER A 124 -15.69 1.47 -10.17
CA SER A 124 -16.43 0.25 -10.49
C SER A 124 -15.58 -0.65 -11.37
N ILE A 125 -15.51 -1.93 -11.02
CA ILE A 125 -14.61 -2.90 -11.62
C ILE A 125 -15.45 -4.07 -12.12
N ILE A 126 -15.48 -4.27 -13.43
CA ILE A 126 -16.12 -5.42 -14.06
C ILE A 126 -15.04 -6.43 -14.44
N ILE A 127 -15.16 -7.64 -13.94
CA ILE A 127 -14.21 -8.71 -14.19
C ILE A 127 -14.76 -9.62 -15.29
N ALA A 128 -14.02 -9.77 -16.39
CA ALA A 128 -14.39 -10.66 -17.47
C ALA A 128 -13.32 -11.74 -17.66
N LYS A 129 -13.76 -13.00 -17.78
CA LYS A 129 -12.85 -14.11 -18.13
C LYS A 129 -12.33 -13.87 -19.55
N THR A 130 -11.03 -14.01 -19.74
CA THR A 130 -10.43 -13.80 -21.06
C THR A 130 -9.15 -14.60 -21.20
N LYS A 131 -8.68 -14.79 -22.44
CA LYS A 131 -7.32 -15.24 -22.69
C LYS A 131 -6.42 -14.01 -22.58
N VAL A 132 -5.72 -13.88 -21.46
CA VAL A 132 -4.78 -12.80 -21.19
C VAL A 132 -3.44 -13.38 -20.80
N GLU A 133 -2.37 -12.74 -21.24
CA GLU A 133 -1.02 -13.08 -20.79
C GLU A 133 -0.88 -12.68 -19.32
N LYS A 134 -0.25 -13.57 -18.55
CA LYS A 134 0.10 -13.29 -17.16
C LYS A 134 1.08 -12.13 -17.10
N ASP A 135 1.04 -11.41 -15.99
CA ASP A 135 1.90 -10.26 -15.77
C ASP A 135 3.14 -10.70 -14.98
N ASP A 136 4.35 -10.44 -15.51
CA ASP A 136 5.60 -10.87 -14.87
C ASP A 136 5.77 -10.29 -13.45
N LEU A 137 5.11 -9.16 -13.17
CA LEU A 137 5.13 -8.52 -11.85
C LEU A 137 4.26 -9.21 -10.80
N PHE A 138 3.41 -10.17 -11.18
CA PHE A 138 2.52 -10.86 -10.23
C PHE A 138 3.31 -11.53 -9.09
N SER A 139 4.39 -12.21 -9.42
CA SER A 139 5.28 -12.86 -8.45
C SER A 139 5.93 -11.89 -7.44
N GLN A 140 5.97 -10.59 -7.76
CA GLN A 140 6.58 -9.56 -6.94
C GLN A 140 5.61 -8.97 -5.90
N ILE A 141 4.30 -9.15 -6.08
CA ILE A 141 3.28 -8.62 -5.15
C ILE A 141 3.54 -9.02 -3.70
N PRO A 142 3.69 -10.33 -3.35
CA PRO A 142 3.93 -10.74 -1.96
C PRO A 142 5.34 -10.41 -1.45
N LEU A 143 6.29 -10.11 -2.34
CA LEU A 143 7.69 -9.83 -1.99
C LEU A 143 7.94 -8.34 -1.72
N ARG A 144 7.09 -7.46 -2.27
CA ARG A 144 7.25 -6.01 -2.16
C ARG A 144 7.10 -5.55 -0.71
N VAL A 145 8.06 -4.75 -0.25
CA VAL A 145 8.02 -4.09 1.05
C VAL A 145 8.46 -2.64 0.93
N THR A 146 7.98 -1.78 1.83
CA THR A 146 8.59 -0.46 2.02
C THR A 146 9.83 -0.62 2.89
N ASN A 147 11.01 -0.33 2.33
CA ASN A 147 12.27 -0.44 3.03
C ASN A 147 12.80 0.94 3.42
N HIS A 148 12.81 1.25 4.71
CA HIS A 148 13.32 2.51 5.25
C HIS A 148 14.81 2.47 5.61
N ARG A 149 15.51 1.36 5.34
CA ARG A 149 16.95 1.25 5.59
C ARG A 149 17.74 2.01 4.52
N PRO A 150 18.93 2.52 4.86
CA PRO A 150 19.84 3.07 3.86
C PRO A 150 20.08 2.08 2.73
N SER A 151 20.00 2.56 1.50
CA SER A 151 20.35 1.76 0.30
C SER A 151 21.80 1.29 0.39
N LYS A 152 22.05 0.07 -0.08
CA LYS A 152 23.39 -0.53 -0.20
C LYS A 152 23.66 -0.82 -1.67
N GLY A 153 24.93 -0.78 -2.05
CA GLY A 153 25.38 -1.10 -3.41
C GLY A 153 25.74 0.13 -4.23
N PRO A 154 26.21 -0.07 -5.48
CA PRO A 154 26.52 1.02 -6.39
C PRO A 154 25.25 1.81 -6.76
N PRO A 155 25.37 3.10 -7.14
CA PRO A 155 24.27 3.84 -7.72
C PRO A 155 23.71 3.15 -8.96
N ILE A 156 22.40 3.32 -9.20
CA ILE A 156 21.76 2.88 -10.46
C ILE A 156 22.39 3.64 -11.62
N THR A 157 22.77 2.92 -12.66
CA THR A 157 23.40 3.48 -13.86
C THR A 157 22.41 4.28 -14.70
N GLU A 158 22.90 5.22 -15.52
CA GLU A 158 22.02 5.99 -16.42
C GLU A 158 21.27 5.10 -17.43
N GLU A 159 21.87 3.99 -17.84
CA GLU A 159 21.24 3.03 -18.75
C GLU A 159 20.04 2.34 -18.08
N GLU A 160 20.22 1.86 -16.85
CA GLU A 160 19.13 1.27 -16.06
C GLU A 160 18.01 2.30 -15.82
N LEU A 161 18.34 3.56 -15.51
CA LEU A 161 17.34 4.62 -15.36
C LEU A 161 16.55 4.87 -16.65
N LYS A 162 17.21 4.85 -17.82
CA LYS A 162 16.53 4.97 -19.12
C LYS A 162 15.60 3.79 -19.40
N ILE A 163 16.02 2.57 -19.05
CA ILE A 163 15.17 1.37 -19.15
C ILE A 163 13.91 1.52 -18.30
N LEU A 164 14.06 1.91 -17.04
CA LEU A 164 12.94 2.16 -16.13
C LEU A 164 12.02 3.27 -16.67
N GLN A 165 12.59 4.39 -17.11
CA GLN A 165 11.83 5.50 -17.67
C GLN A 165 11.00 5.11 -18.89
N LYS A 166 11.61 4.34 -19.82
CA LYS A 166 10.94 3.82 -21.01
C LYS A 166 9.82 2.85 -20.67
N SER A 167 10.03 1.98 -19.68
CA SER A 167 9.00 1.01 -19.25
C SER A 167 7.72 1.70 -18.75
N TYR A 168 7.85 2.83 -18.06
CA TYR A 168 6.72 3.58 -17.51
C TYR A 168 6.06 4.53 -18.53
N ASN A 169 6.88 5.34 -19.22
CA ASN A 169 6.37 6.40 -20.11
C ASN A 169 5.61 5.85 -21.33
N ASN A 170 5.88 4.61 -21.74
CA ASN A 170 5.15 3.96 -22.84
C ASN A 170 3.68 3.64 -22.48
N VAL A 171 3.29 3.77 -21.21
CA VAL A 171 1.99 3.31 -20.71
C VAL A 171 1.15 4.47 -20.15
N LYS A 172 1.77 5.58 -19.75
CA LYS A 172 1.10 6.66 -18.98
C LYS A 172 1.46 8.05 -19.52
N ASN A 173 0.50 8.97 -19.42
CA ASN A 173 0.64 10.36 -19.89
C ASN A 173 1.41 11.29 -18.94
N TYR A 174 2.05 10.75 -17.89
CA TYR A 174 2.80 11.52 -16.91
C TYR A 174 4.28 11.17 -17.02
N PRO A 175 5.20 12.15 -17.04
CA PRO A 175 6.63 11.85 -17.13
C PRO A 175 7.17 11.32 -15.81
N MET A 176 7.82 10.16 -15.83
CA MET A 176 8.69 9.75 -14.72
C MET A 176 10.06 10.43 -14.84
N ARG A 177 10.57 10.98 -13.74
CA ARG A 177 11.86 11.67 -13.69
C ARG A 177 12.73 11.08 -12.57
N PHE A 178 14.02 10.95 -12.85
CA PHE A 178 15.03 10.54 -11.88
C PHE A 178 15.90 11.74 -11.52
N ILE A 179 16.24 11.86 -10.23
CA ILE A 179 17.14 12.89 -9.72
C ILE A 179 18.34 12.16 -9.11
N THR A 180 19.47 12.24 -9.80
CA THR A 180 20.75 11.63 -9.38
C THR A 180 21.78 12.66 -8.92
N ASP A 181 21.53 13.93 -9.19
CA ASP A 181 22.39 15.05 -8.80
C ASP A 181 22.39 15.23 -7.29
N ALA A 182 23.58 15.15 -6.68
CA ALA A 182 23.74 15.19 -5.22
C ALA A 182 23.25 16.50 -4.59
N GLU A 183 23.45 17.64 -5.28
CA GLU A 183 23.01 18.94 -4.78
C GLU A 183 21.47 19.04 -4.76
N LYS A 184 20.80 18.64 -5.84
CA LYS A 184 19.34 18.57 -5.90
C LYS A 184 18.76 17.59 -4.90
N ILE A 185 19.38 16.40 -4.74
CA ILE A 185 18.97 15.43 -3.71
C ILE A 185 19.05 16.06 -2.32
N SER A 186 20.16 16.74 -2.01
CA SER A 186 20.33 17.42 -0.72
C SER A 186 19.28 18.51 -0.48
N LYS A 187 18.96 19.31 -1.51
CA LYS A 187 17.88 20.32 -1.43
C LYS A 187 16.52 19.69 -1.15
N ILE A 188 16.17 18.59 -1.82
CA ILE A 188 14.93 17.87 -1.59
C ILE A 188 14.89 17.27 -0.18
N ALA A 189 15.99 16.65 0.26
CA ALA A 189 16.10 16.09 1.61
C ALA A 189 15.91 17.15 2.70
N ASN A 190 16.46 18.36 2.50
CA ASN A 190 16.24 19.48 3.41
C ASN A 190 14.77 19.92 3.42
N LEU A 191 14.13 20.07 2.26
CA LEU A 191 12.71 20.42 2.18
C LEU A 191 11.81 19.37 2.87
N MET A 192 12.09 18.08 2.65
CA MET A 192 11.38 16.99 3.33
C MET A 192 11.60 17.01 4.84
N SER A 193 12.83 17.32 5.29
CA SER A 193 13.16 17.43 6.72
C SER A 193 12.43 18.60 7.38
N GLU A 194 12.36 19.75 6.72
CA GLU A 194 11.60 20.91 7.23
C GLU A 194 10.09 20.63 7.26
N ALA A 195 9.54 19.99 6.22
CA ALA A 195 8.14 19.57 6.22
C ALA A 195 7.83 18.59 7.36
N PHE A 196 8.71 17.61 7.59
CA PHE A 196 8.57 16.67 8.70
C PHE A 196 8.66 17.35 10.06
N LYS A 197 9.56 18.33 10.24
CA LYS A 197 9.62 19.14 11.47
C LYS A 197 8.29 19.86 11.73
N ILE A 198 7.70 20.48 10.70
CA ILE A 198 6.41 21.16 10.83
C ILE A 198 5.33 20.17 11.28
N GLU A 199 5.28 18.97 10.69
CA GLU A 199 4.32 17.93 11.07
C GLU A 199 4.50 17.46 12.52
N VAL A 200 5.73 17.25 12.97
CA VAL A 200 6.05 16.78 14.33
C VAL A 200 5.82 17.87 15.38
N TYR A 201 6.09 19.14 15.07
CA TYR A 201 5.88 20.25 16.00
C TYR A 201 4.45 20.78 15.99
N THR A 202 3.60 20.31 15.08
CA THR A 202 2.18 20.65 15.06
C THR A 202 1.39 19.60 15.85
N GLU A 203 0.84 19.99 17.00
CA GLU A 203 0.20 19.07 17.95
C GLU A 203 -0.84 18.14 17.31
N ARG A 204 -1.75 18.68 16.49
CA ARG A 204 -2.83 17.90 15.87
C ARG A 204 -2.33 16.82 14.91
N THR A 205 -1.26 17.08 14.16
CA THR A 205 -0.66 16.12 13.21
C THR A 205 0.21 15.12 13.96
N TYR A 206 1.00 15.61 14.92
CA TYR A 206 1.79 14.75 15.79
C TYR A 206 0.90 13.75 16.54
N ALA A 207 -0.27 14.16 17.05
CA ALA A 207 -1.17 13.26 17.78
C ALA A 207 -1.81 12.15 16.92
N GLU A 208 -1.81 12.27 15.59
CA GLU A 208 -2.34 11.24 14.68
C GLU A 208 -1.33 10.10 14.45
N THR A 209 -0.04 10.41 14.36
CA THR A 209 1.02 9.45 14.03
C THR A 209 1.22 8.33 15.07
N PRO A 210 1.33 8.60 16.39
CA PRO A 210 1.47 7.56 17.42
C PRO A 210 0.28 6.61 17.47
N LYS A 211 -0.93 7.06 17.10
CA LYS A 211 -2.12 6.19 17.02
C LYS A 211 -1.97 5.12 15.93
N MET A 212 -1.07 5.33 14.98
CA MET A 212 -0.76 4.37 13.91
C MET A 212 0.49 3.54 14.19
N PHE A 213 1.20 3.81 15.27
CA PHE A 213 2.30 2.96 15.69
C PHE A 213 1.78 1.70 16.39
N ARG A 214 2.39 0.55 16.10
CA ARG A 214 2.11 -0.73 16.74
C ARG A 214 3.35 -1.12 17.54
N PHE A 215 3.27 -0.97 18.86
CA PHE A 215 4.42 -1.08 19.76
C PHE A 215 4.91 -2.51 19.92
N ASN A 216 4.05 -3.50 19.74
CA ASN A 216 4.40 -4.90 19.95
C ASN A 216 3.59 -5.86 19.07
N ALA A 217 3.96 -7.13 19.12
CA ALA A 217 3.32 -8.22 18.37
C ALA A 217 1.81 -8.37 18.62
N ASN A 218 1.32 -8.07 19.82
CA ASN A 218 -0.11 -8.17 20.12
C ASN A 218 -0.88 -7.09 19.36
N GLU A 219 -0.40 -5.84 19.39
CA GLU A 219 -1.05 -4.73 18.66
C GLU A 219 -1.06 -4.98 17.16
N VAL A 220 0.04 -5.49 16.59
CA VAL A 220 0.08 -5.88 15.17
C VAL A 220 -0.97 -6.95 14.87
N ALA A 221 -1.10 -7.98 15.72
CA ALA A 221 -2.07 -9.06 15.52
C ALA A 221 -3.54 -8.62 15.71
N THR A 222 -3.77 -7.68 16.62
CA THR A 222 -5.10 -7.14 16.96
C THR A 222 -5.59 -6.14 15.92
N TYR A 223 -4.82 -5.09 15.63
CA TYR A 223 -5.27 -4.01 14.75
C TYR A 223 -5.09 -4.32 13.28
N ARG A 224 -4.04 -5.10 12.93
CA ARG A 224 -3.71 -5.49 11.56
C ARG A 224 -3.69 -4.30 10.61
N ASP A 225 -3.08 -3.21 11.04
CA ASP A 225 -2.84 -1.97 10.31
C ASP A 225 -1.65 -1.24 10.96
N GLY A 226 -1.36 -0.01 10.53
CA GLY A 226 -0.31 0.77 11.15
C GLY A 226 1.09 0.28 10.79
N PHE A 227 2.07 0.85 11.47
CA PHE A 227 3.49 0.55 11.27
C PHE A 227 4.17 0.26 12.61
N SER A 228 5.23 -0.53 12.57
CA SER A 228 5.97 -0.99 13.74
C SER A 228 7.46 -0.69 13.62
N TYR A 229 8.22 -0.98 14.67
CA TYR A 229 9.69 -0.93 14.65
C TYR A 229 10.31 -1.68 13.45
N GLU A 230 9.75 -2.84 13.07
CA GLU A 230 10.28 -3.61 11.93
C GLU A 230 10.08 -2.88 10.61
N ASN A 231 8.95 -2.19 10.45
CA ASN A 231 8.69 -1.36 9.27
C ASN A 231 9.68 -0.19 9.22
N MET A 232 10.08 0.36 10.36
CA MET A 232 11.15 1.38 10.46
C MET A 232 12.56 0.80 10.30
N GLY A 233 12.70 -0.49 10.01
CA GLY A 233 13.98 -1.16 9.81
C GLY A 233 14.69 -1.59 11.11
N VAL A 234 14.10 -1.34 12.28
CA VAL A 234 14.62 -1.70 13.60
C VAL A 234 14.35 -3.17 13.88
N THR A 235 15.40 -3.95 14.11
CA THR A 235 15.33 -5.42 14.28
C THR A 235 16.28 -5.89 15.38
N GLY A 236 16.19 -7.18 15.75
CA GLY A 236 17.10 -7.80 16.72
C GLY A 236 16.96 -7.24 18.14
N ASN A 237 18.08 -7.14 18.85
CA ASN A 237 18.10 -6.71 20.25
C ASN A 237 17.61 -5.27 20.44
N VAL A 238 17.87 -4.38 19.47
CA VAL A 238 17.41 -2.99 19.53
C VAL A 238 15.89 -2.92 19.57
N LYS A 239 15.23 -3.73 18.73
CA LYS A 239 13.77 -3.87 18.75
C LYS A 239 13.29 -4.38 20.11
N PHE A 240 13.94 -5.40 20.67
CA PHE A 240 13.53 -6.01 21.94
C PHE A 240 13.52 -5.03 23.13
N PHE A 241 14.44 -4.06 23.17
CA PHE A 241 14.44 -3.06 24.23
C PHE A 241 13.48 -1.89 23.96
N ALA A 242 12.99 -1.75 22.72
CA ALA A 242 12.05 -0.72 22.32
C ALA A 242 10.57 -1.17 22.44
N GLU A 243 10.31 -2.48 22.39
CA GLU A 243 8.99 -3.12 22.66
C GLU A 243 8.74 -3.29 24.17
#